data_AF-A0AAI8YKU6-F1
#
_entry.id   AF-A0AAI8YKU6-F1
#
_cell.length_a   1.000
_cell.length_b   1.000
_cell.length_c   1.000
_cell.angle_alpha   90.00
_cell.angle_beta   90.00
_cell.angle_gamma   90.00
#
_symmetry.space_group_name_H-M   'P 1'
#
loop_
_entity.id
_entity.type
_entity.pdbx_description
1 polymer ?
#
loop_
_entity_poly.entity_id
_entity_poly.type
_entity_poly.pdbx_seq_one_letter_code
_entity_poly.pdbx_strand_id
1 'polypeptide(L)'
;EWDTIQLDVEQIDQFLQVNLGEMWPLQTERGEIGFALPLSSWAYLYKLRQIEWIVQLGFELSVYQPDELAGMYWYLNYLAKTRAQHGDRIKSFTQRARESQHKTDTPGREHEHSRSQAYIRITMLDAACTWEFADGLCCLYTVLQRLGLVKSPPRPYSTDALRYDMRMKPFAYIALPPLPTFDELTRATAQPETSIADLMRYAENAVGGARKGYEALSKFSDAQAFAVGSHAVWVANVKGCLKAAIAADVAISTVQKAWAQMEAEETPGGEGDGDPEEKGKGKGKEKEVVGGGSEGGSKGKAKENAGAGGMDQGNIKLKLEMPEPGKGYHDWWVVPKLIAIA
;
A
#
# COMPACT_ATOMS: atom_id res chain seq x y z
N GLU A 1 20.23 -14.61 3.95
CA GLU A 1 20.25 -15.92 3.28
C GLU A 1 19.54 -15.88 1.93
N TRP A 2 18.23 -15.64 1.86
CA TRP A 2 17.51 -15.56 0.58
C TRP A 2 18.07 -14.53 -0.42
N ASP A 3 18.59 -13.40 0.08
CA ASP A 3 19.26 -12.40 -0.76
C ASP A 3 20.55 -12.93 -1.39
N THR A 4 21.35 -13.67 -0.62
CA THR A 4 22.56 -14.37 -1.11
C THR A 4 22.20 -15.47 -2.10
N ILE A 5 21.18 -16.28 -1.78
CA ILE A 5 20.70 -17.35 -2.67
C ILE A 5 20.28 -16.77 -4.01
N GLN A 6 19.57 -15.63 -4.01
CA GLN A 6 19.17 -14.96 -5.25
C GLN A 6 20.39 -14.60 -6.12
N LEU A 7 21.44 -14.02 -5.53
CA LEU A 7 22.67 -13.69 -6.26
C LEU A 7 23.35 -14.93 -6.85
N ASP A 8 23.41 -16.02 -6.09
CA ASP A 8 24.03 -17.27 -6.54
C ASP A 8 23.24 -17.91 -7.69
N VAL A 9 21.91 -17.98 -7.58
CA VAL A 9 21.08 -18.57 -8.65
C VAL A 9 20.99 -17.68 -9.88
N GLU A 10 21.16 -16.36 -9.74
CA GLU A 10 21.23 -15.46 -10.88
C GLU A 10 22.47 -15.73 -11.75
N GLN A 11 23.62 -16.03 -11.12
CA GLN A 11 24.82 -16.45 -11.86
C GLN A 11 24.58 -17.76 -12.62
N ILE A 12 23.84 -18.71 -12.01
CA ILE A 12 23.46 -19.96 -12.65
C ILE A 12 22.53 -19.70 -13.84
N ASP A 13 21.51 -18.85 -13.66
CA ASP A 13 20.59 -18.48 -14.74
C ASP A 13 21.32 -17.80 -15.90
N GLN A 14 22.27 -16.90 -15.62
CA GLN A 14 23.11 -16.27 -16.65
C GLN A 14 23.94 -17.31 -17.41
N PHE A 15 24.50 -18.29 -16.71
CA PHE A 15 25.21 -19.40 -17.35
C PHE A 15 24.27 -20.25 -18.22
N LEU A 16 23.09 -20.62 -17.71
CA LEU A 16 22.09 -21.38 -18.47
C LEU A 16 21.64 -20.62 -19.72
N GLN A 17 21.41 -19.32 -19.60
CA GLN A 17 21.01 -18.45 -20.69
C GLN A 17 22.01 -18.50 -21.86
N VAL A 18 23.31 -18.37 -21.55
CA VAL A 18 24.39 -18.43 -22.55
C VAL A 18 24.44 -19.81 -23.22
N ASN A 19 24.34 -20.89 -22.44
CA ASN A 19 24.47 -22.25 -22.96
C ASN A 19 23.24 -22.73 -23.74
N LEU A 20 22.04 -22.27 -23.37
CA LEU A 20 20.78 -22.62 -24.03
C LEU A 20 20.47 -21.72 -25.23
N GLY A 21 21.26 -20.67 -25.47
CA GLY A 21 21.05 -19.74 -26.58
C GLY A 21 19.77 -18.93 -26.42
N GLU A 22 19.35 -18.61 -25.20
CA GLU A 22 18.25 -17.68 -24.93
C GLU A 22 18.66 -16.26 -25.34
N MET A 23 18.54 -15.99 -26.63
CA MET A 23 19.24 -14.87 -27.27
C MET A 23 18.47 -13.54 -27.18
N TRP A 24 17.19 -13.57 -26.81
CA TRP A 24 16.32 -12.40 -26.93
C TRP A 24 15.67 -12.04 -25.60
N PRO A 25 16.04 -10.90 -24.98
CA PRO A 25 15.32 -10.40 -23.84
C PRO A 25 13.89 -10.08 -24.25
N LEU A 26 12.95 -10.42 -23.39
CA LEU A 26 11.54 -10.17 -23.64
C LEU A 26 11.14 -8.83 -23.05
N GLN A 27 10.34 -8.10 -23.82
CA GLN A 27 9.64 -6.93 -23.31
C GLN A 27 8.36 -7.41 -22.61
N THR A 28 8.25 -7.14 -21.31
CA THR A 28 7.01 -7.36 -20.56
C THR A 28 5.93 -6.40 -21.06
N GLU A 29 4.66 -6.67 -20.73
CA GLU A 29 3.54 -5.75 -21.07
C GLU A 29 3.75 -4.33 -20.49
N ARG A 30 4.56 -4.21 -19.43
CA ARG A 30 4.95 -2.94 -18.79
C ARG A 30 6.14 -2.25 -19.46
N GLY A 31 6.69 -2.81 -20.53
CA GLY A 31 7.82 -2.25 -21.26
C GLY A 31 9.20 -2.58 -20.69
N GLU A 32 9.28 -3.36 -19.60
CA GLU A 32 10.58 -3.81 -19.08
C GLU A 32 11.18 -4.85 -20.01
N ILE A 33 12.40 -4.60 -20.48
CA ILE A 33 13.17 -5.55 -21.28
C ILE A 33 14.04 -6.36 -20.34
N GLY A 34 13.90 -7.68 -20.36
CA GLY A 34 14.80 -8.55 -19.59
C GLY A 34 14.62 -10.03 -19.89
N PHE A 35 15.44 -10.84 -19.22
CA PHE A 35 15.40 -12.29 -19.33
C PHE A 35 14.45 -12.89 -18.29
N ALA A 36 14.03 -14.14 -18.54
CA ALA A 36 13.11 -14.85 -17.66
C ALA A 36 13.75 -15.14 -16.29
N LEU A 37 15.04 -15.53 -16.29
CA LEU A 37 15.84 -15.87 -15.10
C LEU A 37 15.00 -16.68 -14.09
N PRO A 38 14.57 -17.90 -14.44
CA PRO A 38 13.55 -18.62 -13.70
C PRO A 38 13.96 -18.94 -12.26
N LEU A 39 15.23 -19.26 -12.00
CA LEU A 39 15.71 -19.58 -10.65
C LEU A 39 15.81 -18.32 -9.79
N SER A 40 16.37 -17.23 -10.34
CA SER A 40 16.43 -15.92 -9.67
C SER A 40 15.04 -15.36 -9.41
N SER A 41 14.13 -15.47 -10.39
CA SER A 41 12.72 -15.07 -10.23
C SER A 41 12.02 -15.86 -9.12
N TRP A 42 12.28 -17.16 -9.01
CA TRP A 42 11.75 -17.99 -7.93
C TRP A 42 12.34 -17.56 -6.57
N ALA A 43 13.66 -17.43 -6.46
CA ALA A 43 14.32 -17.00 -5.23
C ALA A 43 13.84 -15.63 -4.77
N TYR A 44 13.68 -14.67 -5.70
CA TYR A 44 13.19 -13.33 -5.42
C TYR A 44 11.74 -13.34 -4.92
N LEU A 45 10.87 -14.17 -5.50
CA LEU A 45 9.48 -14.31 -5.04
C LEU A 45 9.40 -14.80 -3.59
N TYR A 46 10.21 -15.80 -3.22
CA TYR A 46 10.28 -16.29 -1.84
C TYR A 46 10.90 -15.27 -0.90
N LYS A 47 11.94 -14.56 -1.34
CA LYS A 47 12.54 -13.46 -0.57
C LYS A 47 11.50 -12.39 -0.24
N LEU A 48 10.74 -11.90 -1.22
CA LEU A 48 9.65 -10.94 -1.01
C LEU A 48 8.63 -11.46 0.00
N ARG A 49 8.19 -12.71 -0.16
CA ARG A 49 7.22 -13.32 0.76
C ARG A 49 7.73 -13.39 2.20
N GLN A 50 9.01 -13.71 2.39
CA GLN A 50 9.63 -13.73 3.72
C GLN A 50 9.69 -12.33 4.34
N ILE A 51 10.04 -11.30 3.55
CA ILE A 51 10.05 -9.91 4.03
C ILE A 51 8.63 -9.50 4.46
N GLU A 52 7.61 -9.78 3.63
CA GLU A 52 6.21 -9.51 3.96
C GLU A 52 5.78 -10.22 5.25
N TRP A 53 6.13 -11.49 5.43
CA TRP A 53 5.80 -12.24 6.66
C TRP A 53 6.49 -11.67 7.90
N ILE A 54 7.75 -11.25 7.80
CA ILE A 54 8.45 -10.61 8.92
C ILE A 54 7.74 -9.32 9.32
N VAL A 55 7.28 -8.52 8.35
CA VAL A 55 6.49 -7.31 8.61
C VAL A 55 5.13 -7.68 9.22
N GLN A 56 4.44 -8.69 8.69
CA GLN A 56 3.14 -9.14 9.19
C GLN A 56 3.20 -9.65 10.64
N LEU A 57 4.24 -10.42 10.98
CA LEU A 57 4.51 -10.89 12.34
C LEU A 57 4.75 -9.72 13.31
N GLY A 58 5.30 -8.60 12.83
CA GLY A 58 5.46 -7.39 13.64
C GLY A 58 4.13 -6.81 14.13
N PHE A 59 3.05 -6.95 13.36
CA PHE A 59 1.70 -6.56 13.80
C PHE A 59 1.15 -7.56 14.83
N GLU A 60 1.26 -8.85 14.55
CA GLU A 60 0.78 -9.94 15.43
C GLU A 60 1.42 -9.86 16.82
N LEU A 61 2.74 -9.67 16.86
CA LEU A 61 3.51 -9.54 18.09
C LEU A 61 3.44 -8.14 18.72
N SER A 62 2.66 -7.22 18.13
CA SER A 62 2.49 -5.83 18.59
C SER A 62 3.82 -5.10 18.82
N VAL A 63 4.77 -5.31 17.90
CA VAL A 63 6.09 -4.66 17.92
C VAL A 63 5.97 -3.20 17.45
N TYR A 64 4.97 -2.90 16.62
CA TYR A 64 4.70 -1.55 16.10
C TYR A 64 3.80 -0.77 17.04
N GLN A 65 4.20 0.46 17.34
CA GLN A 65 3.36 1.37 18.13
C GLN A 65 2.23 1.94 17.27
N PRO A 66 1.11 2.40 17.87
CA PRO A 66 -0.02 2.94 17.11
C PRO A 66 0.33 4.09 16.15
N ASP A 67 1.30 4.94 16.52
CA ASP A 67 1.82 6.03 15.68
C ASP A 67 2.65 5.54 14.48
N GLU A 68 3.15 4.31 14.53
CA GLU A 68 3.97 3.70 13.47
C GLU A 68 3.15 2.85 12.49
N LEU A 69 1.90 2.50 12.84
CA LEU A 69 1.07 1.57 12.06
C LEU A 69 0.81 2.06 10.63
N ALA A 70 0.56 3.36 10.42
CA ALA A 70 0.36 3.92 9.09
C ALA A 70 1.56 3.64 8.18
N GLY A 71 2.79 3.92 8.67
CA GLY A 71 4.02 3.71 7.91
C GLY A 71 4.32 2.24 7.67
N MET A 72 4.06 1.37 8.65
CA MET A 72 4.30 -0.06 8.48
C MET A 72 3.29 -0.71 7.52
N TYR A 73 2.03 -0.26 7.52
CA TYR A 73 1.04 -0.69 6.52
C TYR A 73 1.40 -0.18 5.13
N TRP A 74 1.89 1.06 5.02
CA TRP A 74 2.42 1.55 3.75
C TRP A 74 3.58 0.69 3.25
N TYR A 75 4.52 0.31 4.12
CA TYR A 75 5.64 -0.55 3.74
C TYR A 75 5.18 -1.95 3.33
N LEU A 76 4.21 -2.54 4.03
CA LEU A 76 3.59 -3.81 3.63
C LEU A 76 2.90 -3.70 2.25
N ASN A 77 2.21 -2.59 1.99
CA ASN A 77 1.64 -2.29 0.68
C ASN A 77 2.72 -2.22 -0.40
N TYR A 78 3.82 -1.49 -0.16
CA TYR A 78 4.96 -1.41 -1.07
C TYR A 78 5.51 -2.80 -1.42
N LEU A 79 5.74 -3.66 -0.43
CA LEU A 79 6.26 -5.01 -0.66
C LEU A 79 5.27 -5.89 -1.44
N ALA A 80 3.99 -5.88 -1.06
CA ALA A 80 2.96 -6.67 -1.72
C ALA A 80 2.68 -6.18 -3.16
N LYS A 81 2.77 -4.86 -3.42
CA LYS A 81 2.82 -4.27 -4.76
C LYS A 81 3.95 -4.89 -5.58
N THR A 82 5.18 -4.86 -5.06
CA THR A 82 6.34 -5.42 -5.73
C THR A 82 6.17 -6.92 -6.00
N ARG A 83 5.61 -7.68 -5.04
CA ARG A 83 5.31 -9.11 -5.24
C ARG A 83 4.28 -9.34 -6.34
N ALA A 84 3.19 -8.59 -6.37
CA ALA A 84 2.17 -8.70 -7.41
C ALA A 84 2.75 -8.37 -8.80
N GLN A 85 3.59 -7.34 -8.89
CA GLN A 85 4.28 -6.94 -10.12
C GLN A 85 5.28 -8.00 -10.59
N HIS A 86 6.02 -8.60 -9.67
CA HIS A 86 6.91 -9.72 -10.00
C HIS A 86 6.14 -10.96 -10.47
N GLY A 87 4.99 -11.24 -9.87
CA GLY A 87 4.08 -12.29 -10.34
C GLY A 87 3.55 -12.05 -11.76
N ASP A 88 3.23 -10.80 -12.09
CA ASP A 88 2.82 -10.38 -13.43
C ASP A 88 3.95 -10.59 -14.46
N ARG A 89 5.19 -10.23 -14.09
CA ARG A 89 6.38 -10.53 -14.89
C ARG A 89 6.51 -12.04 -15.16
N ILE A 90 6.47 -12.88 -14.12
CA ILE A 90 6.56 -14.34 -14.25
C ILE A 90 5.45 -14.88 -15.18
N LYS A 91 4.21 -14.37 -15.04
CA LYS A 91 3.08 -14.73 -15.90
C LYS A 91 3.38 -14.42 -17.37
N SER A 92 3.86 -13.21 -17.70
CA SER A 92 4.18 -12.81 -19.08
C SER A 92 5.24 -13.73 -19.69
N PHE A 93 6.30 -14.04 -18.96
CA PHE A 93 7.35 -14.97 -19.42
C PHE A 93 6.80 -16.39 -19.63
N THR A 94 5.99 -16.88 -18.69
CA THR A 94 5.38 -18.21 -18.77
C THR A 94 4.44 -18.32 -19.97
N GLN A 95 3.63 -17.30 -20.24
CA GLN A 95 2.72 -17.26 -21.38
C GLN A 95 3.47 -17.23 -22.72
N ARG A 96 4.50 -16.39 -22.85
CA ARG A 96 5.36 -16.33 -24.05
C ARG A 96 6.05 -17.67 -24.32
N ALA A 97 6.53 -18.35 -23.28
CA ALA A 97 7.15 -19.66 -23.40
C ALA A 97 6.17 -20.73 -23.94
N ARG A 98 4.87 -20.63 -23.62
CA ARG A 98 3.85 -21.49 -24.24
C ARG A 98 3.62 -21.15 -25.71
N GLU A 99 3.51 -19.86 -26.03
CA GLU A 99 3.27 -19.40 -27.40
C GLU A 99 4.39 -19.86 -28.35
N SER A 100 5.64 -19.89 -27.90
CA SER A 100 6.77 -20.39 -28.68
C SER A 100 6.82 -21.92 -28.82
N GLN A 101 6.23 -22.67 -27.88
CA GLN A 101 6.24 -24.14 -27.84
C GLN A 101 4.94 -24.80 -28.34
N HIS A 102 4.00 -24.04 -28.91
CA HIS A 102 2.68 -24.53 -29.34
C HIS A 102 2.72 -25.69 -30.36
N LYS A 103 3.85 -25.95 -31.02
CA LYS A 103 4.01 -27.04 -32.00
C LYS A 103 4.43 -28.38 -31.40
N THR A 104 4.85 -28.43 -30.13
CA THR A 104 5.40 -29.63 -29.45
C THR A 104 4.59 -30.02 -28.21
N ASP A 105 3.35 -29.55 -28.12
CA ASP A 105 2.53 -29.67 -26.92
C ASP A 105 2.07 -31.12 -26.69
N THR A 106 2.33 -31.64 -25.49
CA THR A 106 1.85 -32.94 -25.05
C THR A 106 0.77 -32.73 -23.98
N PRO A 107 -0.23 -33.62 -23.85
CA PRO A 107 -1.30 -33.44 -22.86
C PRO A 107 -0.78 -33.23 -21.42
N GLY A 108 0.36 -33.86 -21.07
CA GLY A 108 1.01 -33.65 -19.78
C GLY A 108 1.59 -32.25 -19.60
N ARG A 109 2.24 -31.68 -20.61
CA ARG A 109 2.78 -30.31 -20.57
C ARG A 109 1.68 -29.27 -20.52
N GLU A 110 0.58 -29.49 -21.24
CA GLU A 110 -0.58 -28.59 -21.18
C GLU A 110 -1.19 -28.55 -19.77
N HIS A 111 -1.28 -29.72 -19.11
CA HIS A 111 -1.74 -29.80 -17.74
C HIS A 111 -0.81 -29.07 -16.76
N GLU A 112 0.50 -29.29 -16.87
CA GLU A 112 1.51 -28.61 -16.05
C GLU A 112 1.49 -27.09 -16.24
N HIS A 113 1.37 -26.63 -17.49
CA HIS A 113 1.26 -25.21 -17.79
C HIS A 113 0.00 -24.60 -17.19
N SER A 114 -1.14 -25.26 -17.36
CA SER A 114 -2.43 -24.82 -16.78
C SER A 114 -2.34 -24.73 -15.26
N ARG A 115 -1.68 -25.70 -14.63
CA ARG A 115 -1.43 -25.71 -13.18
C ARG A 115 -0.54 -24.54 -12.75
N SER A 116 0.55 -24.28 -13.46
CA SER A 116 1.44 -23.15 -13.19
C SER A 116 0.73 -21.81 -13.35
N GLN A 117 -0.10 -21.63 -14.39
CA GLN A 117 -0.90 -20.42 -14.56
C GLN A 117 -1.91 -20.23 -13.43
N ALA A 118 -2.59 -21.31 -13.00
CA ALA A 118 -3.50 -21.25 -11.87
C ALA A 118 -2.77 -20.83 -10.58
N TYR A 119 -1.59 -21.38 -10.33
CA TYR A 119 -0.75 -21.04 -9.17
C TYR A 119 -0.31 -19.56 -9.17
N ILE A 120 0.13 -19.05 -10.32
CA ILE A 120 0.53 -17.64 -10.46
C ILE A 120 -0.68 -16.73 -10.22
N ARG A 121 -1.85 -17.05 -10.78
CA ARG A 121 -3.07 -16.26 -10.60
C ARG A 121 -3.50 -16.18 -9.14
N ILE A 122 -3.50 -17.30 -8.41
CA ILE A 122 -3.87 -17.25 -6.98
C ILE A 122 -2.83 -16.50 -6.14
N THR A 123 -1.54 -16.68 -6.43
CA THR A 123 -0.47 -15.98 -5.70
C THR A 123 -0.54 -14.47 -5.94
N MET A 124 -0.83 -14.06 -7.18
CA MET A 124 -1.07 -12.66 -7.53
C MET A 124 -2.34 -12.12 -6.86
N LEU A 125 -3.42 -12.91 -6.79
CA LEU A 125 -4.64 -12.50 -6.09
C LEU A 125 -4.43 -12.34 -4.58
N ASP A 126 -3.66 -13.22 -3.95
CA ASP A 126 -3.27 -13.12 -2.53
C ASP A 126 -2.45 -11.84 -2.27
N ALA A 127 -1.42 -11.59 -3.10
CA ALA A 127 -0.69 -10.32 -3.09
C ALA A 127 -1.62 -9.13 -3.32
N ALA A 128 -2.58 -9.30 -4.23
CA ALA A 128 -3.55 -8.27 -4.57
C ALA A 128 -4.56 -7.98 -3.45
N CYS A 129 -4.84 -8.93 -2.57
CA CYS A 129 -5.66 -8.66 -1.39
C CYS A 129 -4.83 -8.00 -0.27
N THR A 130 -3.54 -8.35 -0.18
CA THR A 130 -2.62 -7.86 0.85
C THR A 130 -2.31 -6.37 0.64
N TRP A 131 -1.90 -5.97 -0.56
CA TRP A 131 -1.54 -4.58 -0.85
C TRP A 131 -2.75 -3.62 -0.75
N GLU A 132 -3.92 -3.98 -1.30
CA GLU A 132 -5.15 -3.17 -1.20
C GLU A 132 -5.55 -2.98 0.26
N PHE A 133 -5.51 -4.06 1.06
CA PHE A 133 -5.93 -3.94 2.45
C PHE A 133 -4.93 -3.13 3.28
N ALA A 134 -3.63 -3.32 3.04
CA ALA A 134 -2.59 -2.53 3.68
C ALA A 134 -2.68 -1.04 3.26
N ASP A 135 -3.01 -0.73 2.01
CA ASP A 135 -3.26 0.64 1.55
C ASP A 135 -4.44 1.28 2.28
N GLY A 136 -5.55 0.54 2.37
CA GLY A 136 -6.74 1.00 3.08
C GLY A 136 -6.48 1.29 4.57
N LEU A 137 -5.74 0.42 5.25
CA LEU A 137 -5.35 0.65 6.64
C LEU A 137 -4.33 1.77 6.79
N CYS A 138 -3.37 1.91 5.87
CA CYS A 138 -2.47 3.06 5.84
C CYS A 138 -3.28 4.36 5.80
N CYS A 139 -4.19 4.51 4.85
CA CYS A 139 -5.04 5.69 4.73
C CYS A 139 -5.90 5.92 5.99
N LEU A 140 -6.50 4.86 6.56
CA LEU A 140 -7.28 4.96 7.79
C LEU A 140 -6.43 5.49 8.95
N TYR A 141 -5.24 4.92 9.20
CA TYR A 141 -4.37 5.38 10.28
C TYR A 141 -3.83 6.79 10.03
N THR A 142 -3.52 7.16 8.78
CA THR A 142 -3.17 8.55 8.44
C THR A 142 -4.29 9.52 8.79
N VAL A 143 -5.55 9.18 8.48
CA VAL A 143 -6.71 10.00 8.87
C VAL A 143 -6.84 10.08 10.40
N LEU A 144 -6.73 8.96 11.12
CA LEU A 144 -6.80 8.95 12.59
C LEU A 144 -5.70 9.78 13.25
N GLN A 145 -4.49 9.80 12.67
CA GLN A 145 -3.39 10.66 13.12
C GLN A 145 -3.68 12.14 12.87
N ARG A 146 -4.20 12.50 11.69
CA ARG A 146 -4.58 13.89 11.36
C ARG A 146 -5.70 14.43 12.24
N LEU A 147 -6.64 13.58 12.61
CA LEU A 147 -7.73 13.90 13.54
C LEU A 147 -7.26 13.96 15.01
N GLY A 148 -5.98 13.67 15.29
CA GLY A 148 -5.43 13.65 16.64
C GLY A 148 -5.93 12.50 17.53
N LEU A 149 -6.59 11.48 16.93
CA LEU A 149 -7.09 10.30 17.65
C LEU A 149 -5.95 9.32 17.99
N VAL A 150 -4.95 9.22 17.11
CA VAL A 150 -3.68 8.52 17.39
C VAL A 150 -2.64 9.56 17.76
N LYS A 151 -2.22 9.58 19.02
CA LYS A 151 -1.22 10.53 19.53
C LYS A 151 0.15 9.87 19.62
N SER A 152 1.15 10.51 19.04
CA SER A 152 2.54 10.10 19.22
C SER A 152 3.00 10.45 20.65
N PRO A 153 3.49 9.47 21.43
CA PRO A 153 3.97 9.75 22.78
C PRO A 153 5.21 10.66 22.73
N PRO A 154 5.44 11.52 23.74
CA PRO A 154 6.63 12.34 23.80
C PRO A 154 7.87 11.46 24.00
N ARG A 155 8.86 11.57 23.11
CA ARG A 155 10.09 10.76 23.12
C ARG A 155 11.32 11.69 23.16
N PRO A 156 11.75 12.18 24.34
CA PRO A 156 12.81 13.20 24.43
C PRO A 156 14.21 12.72 24.04
N TYR A 157 14.45 11.40 24.06
CA TYR A 157 15.77 10.80 23.78
C TYR A 157 15.88 10.16 22.39
N SER A 158 14.90 10.36 21.51
CA SER A 158 14.84 9.69 20.21
C SER A 158 14.23 10.59 19.15
N THR A 159 14.77 10.56 17.94
CA THR A 159 14.20 11.23 16.76
C THR A 159 13.44 10.23 15.90
N ASP A 160 12.50 10.71 15.10
CA ASP A 160 11.69 9.85 14.21
C ASP A 160 12.57 9.11 13.20
N ALA A 161 13.62 9.76 12.70
CA ALA A 161 14.62 9.14 11.82
C ALA A 161 15.38 7.99 12.51
N LEU A 162 15.82 8.16 13.77
CA LEU A 162 16.52 7.08 14.49
C LEU A 162 15.60 5.87 14.74
N ARG A 163 14.30 6.11 14.98
CA ARG A 163 13.33 5.01 15.13
C ARG A 163 13.08 4.30 13.82
N TYR A 164 12.99 5.06 12.74
CA TYR A 164 12.92 4.50 11.40
C TYR A 164 14.11 3.59 11.11
N ASP A 165 15.33 4.07 11.38
CA ASP A 165 16.56 3.30 11.17
C ASP A 165 16.55 2.01 11.99
N MET A 166 16.15 2.07 13.27
CA MET A 166 16.03 0.88 14.10
C MET A 166 14.95 -0.09 13.59
N ARG A 167 13.81 0.45 13.14
CA ARG A 167 12.66 -0.32 12.65
C ARG A 167 12.99 -1.05 11.35
N MET A 168 13.70 -0.39 10.44
CA MET A 168 14.02 -0.90 9.12
C MET A 168 15.39 -1.61 9.05
N LYS A 169 16.16 -1.58 10.13
CA LYS A 169 17.47 -2.25 10.25
C LYS A 169 17.48 -3.69 9.74
N PRO A 170 16.47 -4.55 10.00
CA PRO A 170 16.48 -5.92 9.47
C PRO A 170 16.52 -6.00 7.93
N PHE A 171 16.06 -4.96 7.25
CA PHE A 171 15.94 -4.90 5.79
C PHE A 171 17.02 -4.06 5.13
N ALA A 172 17.85 -3.33 5.91
CA ALA A 172 18.84 -2.38 5.39
C ALA A 172 19.92 -3.00 4.49
N TYR A 173 20.19 -4.30 4.65
CA TYR A 173 21.18 -5.03 3.85
C TYR A 173 20.58 -5.74 2.63
N ILE A 174 19.26 -5.65 2.43
CA ILE A 174 18.59 -6.27 1.29
C ILE A 174 18.69 -5.31 0.10
N ALA A 175 19.30 -5.76 -1.00
CA ALA A 175 19.50 -4.91 -2.16
C ALA A 175 18.19 -4.64 -2.92
N LEU A 176 17.32 -5.64 -3.03
CA LEU A 176 16.06 -5.58 -3.78
C LEU A 176 14.93 -6.24 -2.98
N PRO A 177 13.74 -5.63 -2.84
CA PRO A 177 13.41 -4.28 -3.24
C PRO A 177 14.19 -3.24 -2.42
N PRO A 178 14.52 -2.08 -3.00
CA PRO A 178 15.25 -1.04 -2.27
C PRO A 178 14.44 -0.59 -1.06
N LEU A 179 15.11 -0.47 0.08
CA LEU A 179 14.48 0.09 1.26
C LEU A 179 14.16 1.58 1.01
N PRO A 180 12.92 2.04 1.23
CA PRO A 180 12.60 3.46 1.15
C PRO A 180 13.50 4.28 2.08
N THR A 181 13.71 5.55 1.78
CA THR A 181 14.33 6.47 2.73
C THR A 181 13.32 6.91 3.79
N PHE A 182 13.81 7.46 4.91
CA PHE A 182 12.95 8.02 5.94
C PHE A 182 12.01 9.11 5.38
N ASP A 183 12.53 9.97 4.50
CA ASP A 183 11.76 11.06 3.91
C ASP A 183 10.68 10.55 2.94
N GLU A 184 11.01 9.53 2.13
CA GLU A 184 10.05 8.87 1.24
C GLU A 184 8.93 8.21 2.03
N LEU A 185 9.25 7.43 3.08
CA LEU A 185 8.24 6.80 3.92
C LEU A 185 7.36 7.85 4.59
N THR A 186 7.97 8.88 5.17
CA THR A 186 7.26 9.94 5.89
C THR A 186 6.31 10.67 4.96
N ARG A 187 6.78 11.10 3.79
CA ARG A 187 5.95 11.79 2.80
C ARG A 187 4.84 10.90 2.26
N ALA A 188 5.13 9.65 1.95
CA ALA A 188 4.17 8.71 1.38
C ALA A 188 3.10 8.27 2.39
N THR A 189 3.42 8.25 3.68
CA THR A 189 2.46 7.97 4.76
C THR A 189 1.65 9.20 5.11
N ALA A 190 2.30 10.36 5.24
CA ALA A 190 1.64 11.61 5.63
C ALA A 190 0.73 12.17 4.54
N GLN A 191 1.02 11.92 3.25
CA GLN A 191 0.26 12.35 2.08
C GLN A 191 -0.25 13.80 2.15
N PRO A 192 0.62 14.80 2.43
CA PRO A 192 0.20 16.15 2.80
C PRO A 192 -0.71 16.84 1.78
N GLU A 193 -0.57 16.49 0.50
CA GLU A 193 -1.36 17.06 -0.60
C GLU A 193 -2.78 16.49 -0.72
N THR A 194 -3.09 15.40 -0.01
CA THR A 194 -4.40 14.72 -0.12
C THR A 194 -5.29 15.13 1.05
N SER A 195 -6.54 15.51 0.78
CA SER A 195 -7.50 15.90 1.80
C SER A 195 -7.93 14.71 2.69
N ILE A 196 -8.47 14.97 3.88
CA ILE A 196 -9.02 13.91 4.75
C ILE A 196 -10.18 13.17 4.06
N ALA A 197 -11.06 13.89 3.36
CA ALA A 197 -12.16 13.32 2.60
C ALA A 197 -11.68 12.38 1.47
N ASP A 198 -10.66 12.80 0.70
CA ASP A 198 -10.09 11.97 -0.36
C ASP A 198 -9.38 10.74 0.20
N LEU A 199 -8.64 10.86 1.32
CA LEU A 199 -8.01 9.73 1.99
C LEU A 199 -9.03 8.69 2.48
N MET A 200 -10.16 9.13 3.03
CA MET A 200 -11.23 8.22 3.44
C MET A 200 -11.86 7.51 2.22
N ARG A 201 -12.06 8.22 1.11
CA ARG A 201 -12.54 7.60 -0.15
C ARG A 201 -11.55 6.59 -0.71
N TYR A 202 -10.25 6.88 -0.68
CA TYR A 202 -9.22 5.92 -1.09
C TYR A 202 -9.22 4.70 -0.17
N ALA A 203 -9.33 4.90 1.15
CA ALA A 203 -9.42 3.81 2.10
C ALA A 203 -10.63 2.91 1.83
N GLU A 204 -11.81 3.50 1.61
CA GLU A 204 -13.05 2.76 1.30
C GLU A 204 -12.91 1.94 0.01
N ASN A 205 -12.38 2.54 -1.06
CA ASN A 205 -12.17 1.83 -2.32
C ASN A 205 -11.19 0.66 -2.18
N ALA A 206 -10.06 0.88 -1.50
CA ALA A 206 -9.02 -0.13 -1.30
C ALA A 206 -9.51 -1.28 -0.40
N VAL A 207 -10.15 -0.97 0.74
CA VAL A 207 -10.76 -1.99 1.62
C VAL A 207 -11.89 -2.73 0.90
N GLY A 208 -12.71 -2.04 0.11
CA GLY A 208 -13.74 -2.65 -0.73
C GLY A 208 -13.18 -3.63 -1.76
N GLY A 209 -12.05 -3.29 -2.39
CA GLY A 209 -11.30 -4.17 -3.29
C GLY A 209 -10.79 -5.41 -2.58
N ALA A 210 -10.11 -5.23 -1.44
CA ALA A 210 -9.60 -6.33 -0.61
C ALA A 210 -10.72 -7.26 -0.12
N ARG A 211 -11.86 -6.70 0.33
CA ARG A 211 -13.02 -7.47 0.80
C ARG A 211 -13.55 -8.40 -0.30
N LYS A 212 -13.73 -7.88 -1.52
CA LYS A 212 -14.16 -8.69 -2.67
C LYS A 212 -13.14 -9.78 -3.01
N GLY A 213 -11.85 -9.45 -2.93
CA GLY A 213 -10.75 -10.39 -3.14
C GLY A 213 -10.76 -11.54 -2.13
N TYR A 214 -10.85 -11.25 -0.82
CA TYR A 214 -10.92 -12.28 0.22
C TYR A 214 -12.21 -13.10 0.14
N GLU A 215 -13.34 -12.48 -0.24
CA GLU A 215 -14.59 -13.23 -0.48
C GLU A 215 -14.42 -14.23 -1.62
N ALA A 216 -13.80 -13.82 -2.73
CA ALA A 216 -13.50 -14.71 -3.85
C ALA A 216 -12.56 -15.86 -3.41
N LEU A 217 -11.46 -15.54 -2.72
CA LEU A 217 -10.52 -16.55 -2.20
C LEU A 217 -11.22 -17.54 -1.26
N SER A 218 -12.14 -17.09 -0.41
CA SER A 218 -12.83 -17.96 0.56
C SER A 218 -13.67 -19.07 -0.07
N LYS A 219 -13.99 -18.95 -1.37
CA LYS A 219 -14.80 -19.90 -2.15
C LYS A 219 -13.95 -20.95 -2.89
N PHE A 220 -12.62 -20.85 -2.84
CA PHE A 220 -11.74 -21.77 -3.58
C PHE A 220 -11.72 -23.16 -2.94
N SER A 221 -11.69 -24.20 -3.77
CA SER A 221 -11.43 -25.57 -3.32
C SER A 221 -9.98 -25.72 -2.84
N ASP A 222 -9.68 -26.83 -2.17
CA ASP A 222 -8.33 -27.20 -1.75
C ASP A 222 -7.33 -27.26 -2.92
N ALA A 223 -7.75 -27.81 -4.06
CA ALA A 223 -6.96 -27.88 -5.28
C ALA A 223 -6.73 -26.50 -5.91
N GLN A 224 -7.78 -25.66 -5.97
CA GLN A 224 -7.65 -24.29 -6.49
C GLN A 224 -6.79 -23.41 -5.58
N ALA A 225 -6.87 -23.63 -4.27
CA ALA A 225 -6.10 -22.93 -3.25
C ALA A 225 -4.64 -23.38 -3.14
N PHE A 226 -4.26 -24.48 -3.82
CA PHE A 226 -2.97 -25.15 -3.63
C PHE A 226 -2.69 -25.49 -2.14
N ALA A 227 -3.75 -25.79 -1.38
CA ALA A 227 -3.71 -26.02 0.07
C ALA A 227 -4.17 -27.45 0.42
N VAL A 228 -3.86 -28.44 -0.42
CA VAL A 228 -4.22 -29.84 -0.19
C VAL A 228 -3.57 -30.31 1.11
N GLY A 229 -4.38 -30.80 2.06
CA GLY A 229 -3.94 -31.20 3.40
C GLY A 229 -3.92 -30.08 4.45
N SER A 230 -4.04 -28.81 4.06
CA SER A 230 -4.07 -27.65 4.97
C SER A 230 -5.23 -26.66 4.70
N HIS A 231 -6.17 -27.03 3.83
CA HIS A 231 -7.26 -26.16 3.36
C HIS A 231 -8.10 -25.59 4.48
N ALA A 232 -8.40 -26.36 5.53
CA ALA A 232 -9.18 -25.88 6.66
C ALA A 232 -8.52 -24.67 7.35
N VAL A 233 -7.19 -24.72 7.56
CA VAL A 233 -6.41 -23.63 8.16
C VAL A 233 -6.33 -22.45 7.21
N TRP A 234 -6.10 -22.71 5.91
CA TRP A 234 -6.05 -21.67 4.89
C TRP A 234 -7.39 -20.91 4.77
N VAL A 235 -8.52 -21.62 4.72
CA VAL A 235 -9.86 -21.01 4.68
C VAL A 235 -10.15 -20.22 5.95
N ALA A 236 -9.77 -20.73 7.12
CA ALA A 236 -9.92 -20.00 8.37
C ALA A 236 -9.14 -18.67 8.35
N ASN A 237 -7.90 -18.69 7.85
CA ASN A 237 -7.07 -17.51 7.68
C ASN A 237 -7.71 -16.48 6.72
N VAL A 238 -8.12 -16.91 5.52
CA VAL A 238 -8.78 -16.04 4.53
C VAL A 238 -10.08 -15.45 5.07
N LYS A 239 -10.88 -16.24 5.81
CA LYS A 239 -12.09 -15.74 6.47
C LYS A 239 -11.78 -14.75 7.60
N GLY A 240 -10.67 -14.92 8.31
CA GLY A 240 -10.16 -13.94 9.27
C GLY A 240 -9.82 -12.61 8.60
N CYS A 241 -9.06 -12.65 7.50
CA CYS A 241 -8.79 -11.47 6.68
C CYS A 241 -10.08 -10.79 6.19
N LEU A 242 -11.06 -11.57 5.71
CA LEU A 242 -12.36 -11.05 5.27
C LEU A 242 -13.11 -10.33 6.41
N LYS A 243 -13.13 -10.91 7.61
CA LYS A 243 -13.74 -10.28 8.79
C LYS A 243 -13.03 -8.97 9.15
N ALA A 244 -11.71 -8.95 9.09
CA ALA A 244 -10.93 -7.73 9.33
C ALA A 244 -11.24 -6.65 8.28
N ALA A 245 -11.34 -7.01 7.00
CA ALA A 245 -11.70 -6.07 5.94
C ALA A 245 -13.11 -5.49 6.15
N ILE A 246 -14.09 -6.32 6.53
CA ILE A 246 -15.44 -5.84 6.87
C ILE A 246 -15.40 -4.87 8.06
N ALA A 247 -14.64 -5.21 9.11
CA ALA A 247 -14.50 -4.34 10.27
C ALA A 247 -13.82 -2.99 9.92
N ALA A 248 -12.83 -3.00 9.03
CA ALA A 248 -12.17 -1.78 8.56
C ALA A 248 -13.13 -0.89 7.76
N ASP A 249 -13.99 -1.49 6.93
CA ASP A 249 -15.03 -0.79 6.17
C ASP A 249 -16.02 -0.07 7.11
N VAL A 250 -16.43 -0.76 8.19
CA VAL A 250 -17.26 -0.17 9.25
C VAL A 250 -16.53 0.95 9.99
N ALA A 251 -15.24 0.79 10.28
CA ALA A 251 -14.43 1.82 10.94
C ALA A 251 -14.34 3.09 10.05
N ILE A 252 -14.03 2.93 8.75
CA ILE A 252 -13.99 4.04 7.78
C ILE A 252 -15.34 4.74 7.71
N SER A 253 -16.43 3.99 7.57
CA SER A 253 -17.80 4.52 7.57
C SER A 253 -18.13 5.31 8.85
N THR A 254 -17.60 4.88 9.99
CA THR A 254 -17.80 5.55 11.28
C THR A 254 -17.05 6.88 11.34
N VAL A 255 -15.81 6.92 10.85
CA VAL A 255 -15.04 8.18 10.73
C VAL A 255 -15.74 9.14 9.76
N GLN A 256 -16.17 8.67 8.59
CA GLN A 256 -16.86 9.50 7.59
C GLN A 256 -18.12 10.15 8.16
N LYS A 257 -18.94 9.41 8.92
CA LYS A 257 -20.15 9.94 9.56
C LYS A 257 -19.82 11.00 10.61
N ALA A 258 -18.84 10.74 11.47
CA ALA A 258 -18.42 11.67 12.50
C ALA A 258 -17.78 12.94 11.90
N TRP A 259 -17.04 12.80 10.80
CA TRP A 259 -16.48 13.92 10.05
C TRP A 259 -17.57 14.80 9.44
N ALA A 260 -18.57 14.19 8.79
CA ALA A 260 -19.70 14.93 8.22
C ALA A 260 -20.55 15.65 9.30
N GLN A 261 -20.67 15.08 10.51
CA GLN A 261 -21.33 15.74 11.64
C GLN A 261 -20.55 16.97 12.12
N MET A 262 -19.22 16.87 12.22
CA MET A 262 -18.36 18.01 12.56
C MET A 262 -18.49 19.13 11.51
N GLU A 263 -18.42 18.82 10.22
CA GLU A 263 -18.56 19.82 9.15
C GLU A 263 -19.93 20.53 9.18
N ALA A 264 -21.00 19.81 9.55
CA ALA A 264 -22.34 20.37 9.71
C ALA A 264 -22.48 21.24 10.98
N GLU A 265 -21.80 20.90 12.08
CA GLU A 265 -21.79 21.70 13.31
C GLU A 265 -20.96 22.99 13.17
N GLU A 266 -19.92 22.99 12.32
CA GLU A 266 -19.14 24.19 11.97
C GLU A 266 -19.88 25.15 11.02
N THR A 267 -21.05 24.76 10.50
CA THR A 267 -21.96 25.65 9.73
C THR A 267 -23.24 26.07 10.48
N PRO A 268 -23.19 26.89 11.56
CA PRO A 268 -24.37 27.56 12.08
C PRO A 268 -24.44 29.05 11.67
N GLY A 269 -25.48 29.42 10.91
CA GLY A 269 -26.12 30.73 11.04
C GLY A 269 -25.57 31.90 10.22
N GLY A 270 -25.63 31.83 8.89
CA GLY A 270 -25.77 33.04 8.08
C GLY A 270 -27.23 33.46 8.03
N GLU A 271 -27.72 34.18 9.04
CA GLU A 271 -28.97 34.93 8.93
C GLU A 271 -28.80 35.95 7.81
N GLY A 272 -29.44 35.66 6.68
CA GLY A 272 -29.62 36.59 5.59
C GLY A 272 -30.64 37.64 6.00
N ASP A 273 -30.16 38.85 6.26
CA ASP A 273 -30.97 40.04 6.08
C ASP A 273 -30.93 40.40 4.58
N GLY A 274 -32.12 40.55 3.99
CA GLY A 274 -32.31 41.09 2.64
C GLY A 274 -31.74 42.51 2.54
N ASP A 275 -31.44 43.07 1.39
CA ASP A 275 -32.30 43.15 0.20
C ASP A 275 -31.44 43.62 -1.02
N PRO A 276 -31.98 43.90 -2.23
CA PRO A 276 -31.44 43.40 -3.49
C PRO A 276 -30.95 44.52 -4.44
N GLU A 277 -30.72 44.15 -5.71
CA GLU A 277 -30.43 45.01 -6.88
C GLU A 277 -28.96 45.46 -7.03
N GLU A 278 -28.31 45.48 -8.20
CA GLU A 278 -28.77 45.36 -9.58
C GLU A 278 -27.63 44.88 -10.48
N LYS A 279 -28.02 44.25 -11.60
CA LYS A 279 -27.21 43.91 -12.79
C LYS A 279 -26.45 45.16 -13.28
N GLY A 280 -25.28 45.12 -13.91
CA GLY A 280 -24.59 44.10 -14.69
C GLY A 280 -23.86 44.79 -15.86
N LYS A 281 -22.70 44.24 -16.25
CA LYS A 281 -21.99 44.39 -17.56
C LYS A 281 -21.56 45.82 -17.97
N GLY A 282 -20.35 46.08 -18.47
CA GLY A 282 -19.26 45.22 -18.89
C GLY A 282 -18.37 45.95 -19.90
N LYS A 283 -17.17 45.38 -20.09
CA LYS A 283 -16.23 45.52 -21.23
C LYS A 283 -15.48 46.84 -21.45
N GLY A 284 -14.16 46.74 -21.26
CA GLY A 284 -13.24 46.75 -22.40
C GLY A 284 -12.17 47.83 -22.39
N LYS A 285 -10.89 47.44 -22.29
CA LYS A 285 -9.95 47.47 -23.43
C LYS A 285 -8.53 47.09 -23.01
N GLU A 286 -7.90 46.36 -23.93
CA GLU A 286 -6.50 45.99 -24.02
C GLU A 286 -5.55 47.19 -23.91
N LYS A 287 -4.32 46.91 -23.46
CA LYS A 287 -3.10 47.38 -24.13
C LYS A 287 -1.91 46.50 -23.78
N GLU A 288 -1.33 45.90 -24.82
CA GLU A 288 0.04 45.41 -24.87
C GLU A 288 1.04 46.53 -24.57
N VAL A 289 2.12 46.22 -23.85
CA VAL A 289 3.47 46.75 -24.14
C VAL A 289 4.51 45.67 -23.88
N VAL A 290 5.34 45.47 -24.89
CA VAL A 290 6.52 44.62 -25.03
C VAL A 290 7.71 45.17 -24.22
N GLY A 291 8.60 44.30 -23.72
CA GLY A 291 10.03 44.60 -23.72
C GLY A 291 10.89 44.04 -22.59
N GLY A 292 11.85 43.20 -22.97
CA GLY A 292 13.25 43.31 -22.50
C GLY A 292 13.62 42.51 -21.25
N GLY A 293 14.45 41.48 -21.43
CA GLY A 293 15.07 40.73 -20.35
C GLY A 293 16.22 41.46 -19.63
N SER A 294 16.65 40.89 -18.51
CA SER A 294 18.05 40.80 -18.09
C SER A 294 18.17 39.82 -16.93
N GLU A 295 19.17 38.96 -17.02
CA GLU A 295 19.77 38.24 -15.91
C GLU A 295 20.30 39.22 -14.86
N GLY A 296 20.38 38.75 -13.60
CA GLY A 296 21.00 39.49 -12.50
C GLY A 296 20.68 38.86 -11.16
N GLY A 297 21.52 37.93 -10.72
CA GLY A 297 21.43 37.35 -9.39
C GLY A 297 21.70 38.38 -8.29
N SER A 298 20.98 38.27 -7.17
CA SER A 298 21.53 38.69 -5.89
C SER A 298 20.87 37.99 -4.72
N LYS A 299 21.74 37.59 -3.79
CA LYS A 299 21.48 36.97 -2.50
C LYS A 299 20.52 37.83 -1.67
N GLY A 300 19.36 37.26 -1.33
CA GLY A 300 18.47 37.77 -0.29
C GLY A 300 18.47 36.83 0.91
N LYS A 301 18.89 37.34 2.06
CA LYS A 301 18.75 36.68 3.38
C LYS A 301 17.29 36.30 3.62
N ALA A 302 17.01 35.02 3.83
CA ALA A 302 15.74 34.59 4.45
C ALA A 302 15.89 34.66 5.97
N LYS A 303 15.25 35.68 6.55
CA LYS A 303 14.91 35.77 7.97
C LYS A 303 13.43 35.40 8.07
N GLU A 304 13.08 34.62 9.09
CA GLU A 304 11.72 34.35 9.59
C GLU A 304 10.69 33.78 8.60
N ASN A 305 10.20 32.57 8.88
CA ASN A 305 8.86 32.50 9.44
C ASN A 305 8.61 31.16 10.14
N ALA A 306 8.43 31.23 11.46
CA ALA A 306 7.65 30.26 12.20
C ALA A 306 6.18 30.43 11.76
N GLY A 307 5.70 29.56 10.89
CA GLY A 307 4.27 29.27 10.73
C GLY A 307 4.09 27.83 11.19
N ALA A 308 3.64 27.53 12.41
CA ALA A 308 2.30 27.83 12.92
C ALA A 308 1.22 27.54 11.86
N GLY A 309 1.23 26.32 11.31
CA GLY A 309 0.06 25.69 10.70
C GLY A 309 -0.53 24.67 11.67
N GLY A 310 -0.94 25.13 12.86
CA GLY A 310 -1.77 24.32 13.74
C GLY A 310 -3.17 24.26 13.15
N MET A 311 -3.46 23.23 12.36
CA MET A 311 -4.85 22.85 12.07
C MET A 311 -5.50 22.39 13.38
N ASP A 312 -6.71 22.90 13.63
CA ASP A 312 -7.46 22.74 14.86
C ASP A 312 -7.49 21.29 15.37
N GLN A 313 -7.09 21.13 16.63
CA GLN A 313 -7.10 19.85 17.32
C GLN A 313 -8.54 19.49 17.71
N GLY A 314 -9.13 18.60 16.92
CA GLY A 314 -10.00 17.52 17.39
C GLY A 314 -11.24 17.92 18.20
N ASN A 315 -12.30 18.35 17.50
CA ASN A 315 -13.66 18.36 18.04
C ASN A 315 -14.48 17.11 17.64
N ILE A 316 -13.83 16.08 17.07
CA ILE A 316 -14.53 14.86 16.65
C ILE A 316 -14.84 13.98 17.86
N LYS A 317 -16.13 13.71 18.10
CA LYS A 317 -16.62 12.91 19.23
C LYS A 317 -16.43 11.41 18.99
N LEU A 318 -15.19 10.98 18.79
CA LEU A 318 -14.83 9.57 18.60
C LEU A 318 -13.82 9.11 19.66
N LYS A 319 -14.07 7.93 20.21
CA LYS A 319 -13.10 7.18 21.02
C LYS A 319 -12.47 6.09 20.16
N LEU A 320 -11.14 6.05 20.15
CA LEU A 320 -10.34 5.00 19.51
C LEU A 320 -10.01 3.90 20.52
N GLU A 321 -10.34 2.65 20.19
CA GLU A 321 -9.94 1.46 20.94
C GLU A 321 -9.11 0.54 20.05
N MET A 322 -7.84 0.35 20.42
CA MET A 322 -6.92 -0.55 19.75
C MET A 322 -7.15 -1.98 20.26
N PRO A 323 -7.28 -2.99 19.38
CA PRO A 323 -7.40 -4.37 19.81
C PRO A 323 -6.10 -4.83 20.50
N GLU A 324 -6.24 -5.55 21.61
CA GLU A 324 -5.11 -6.24 22.24
C GLU A 324 -4.60 -7.40 21.34
N PRO A 325 -3.33 -7.80 21.49
CA PRO A 325 -2.78 -8.96 20.79
C PRO A 325 -3.69 -10.19 20.93
N GLY A 326 -4.00 -10.87 19.81
CA GLY A 326 -4.87 -12.05 19.77
C GLY A 326 -6.37 -11.79 20.01
N LYS A 327 -6.78 -10.54 20.28
CA LYS A 327 -8.21 -10.13 20.40
C LYS A 327 -8.72 -9.37 19.18
N GLY A 328 -7.89 -9.23 18.14
CA GLY A 328 -8.25 -8.64 16.85
C GLY A 328 -9.10 -9.58 15.99
N TYR A 329 -9.57 -9.07 14.85
CA TYR A 329 -10.29 -9.90 13.86
C TYR A 329 -9.35 -10.86 13.11
N HIS A 330 -8.08 -10.48 13.02
CA HIS A 330 -7.00 -11.21 12.39
C HIS A 330 -5.67 -10.72 12.95
N ASP A 331 -4.67 -11.59 13.05
CA ASP A 331 -3.41 -11.31 13.73
C ASP A 331 -2.57 -10.23 13.02
N TRP A 332 -2.56 -10.22 11.69
CA TRP A 332 -1.79 -9.25 10.89
C TRP A 332 -2.52 -7.92 10.63
N TRP A 333 -3.84 -7.86 10.88
CA TRP A 333 -4.68 -6.72 10.50
C TRP A 333 -5.26 -6.05 11.75
N VAL A 334 -4.52 -5.07 12.26
CA VAL A 334 -4.88 -4.25 13.42
C VAL A 334 -5.94 -3.25 12.98
N VAL A 335 -7.19 -3.65 13.07
CA VAL A 335 -8.34 -2.79 12.77
C VAL A 335 -8.81 -2.11 14.05
N PRO A 336 -8.82 -0.77 14.12
CA PRO A 336 -9.28 -0.06 15.30
C PRO A 336 -10.80 -0.15 15.46
N LYS A 337 -11.28 -0.18 16.71
CA LYS A 337 -12.69 0.02 17.02
C LYS A 337 -12.93 1.49 17.31
N LEU A 338 -13.93 2.06 16.66
CA LEU A 338 -14.31 3.47 16.83
C LEU A 338 -15.69 3.54 17.47
N ILE A 339 -15.80 4.28 18.56
CA ILE A 339 -17.03 4.44 19.33
C ILE A 339 -17.39 5.93 19.34
N ALA A 340 -18.61 6.26 18.90
CA ALA A 340 -19.14 7.60 19.02
C ALA A 340 -19.33 7.95 20.50
N ILE A 341 -18.77 9.08 20.92
CA ILE A 341 -18.97 9.65 22.24
C ILE A 341 -20.20 10.59 22.13
N ALA A 342 -21.16 10.44 23.03
CA ALA A 342 -22.38 11.26 23.04
C ALA A 342 -22.08 12.71 23.44
#